data_AF-A0A1R1S4Z3-F1
#
_entry.id   AF-A0A1R1S4Z3-F1
#
_cell.length_a   1.000
_cell.length_b   1.000
_cell.length_c   1.000
_cell.angle_alpha   90.00
_cell.angle_beta   90.00
_cell.angle_gamma   90.00
#
_symmetry.space_group_name_H-M   'P 1'
#
loop_
_entity.id
_entity.type
_entity.pdbx_description
1 polymer ?
#
loop_
_entity_poly.entity_id
_entity_poly.type
_entity_poly.pdbx_seq_one_letter_code
_entity_poly.pdbx_strand_id
1 'polypeptide(L)'
;MRIRGLTHSTARRLSTAKKVLFLLGAASLVAGIPAYADPQQPVSGEPVAMGQIVSAEDSVYALAEDNSAVYEWSSDTVNWQKVGGPAKDLYASADAVYATDPATGDLNKYNGEPGQWSRIGGAGTAFAATSEHLYGIGPDGTGVWEYTGQGDTWTKVGGPAKDLYTGPAAALYATDPATGELNKYADGQWAGIGSSGAAFAVTDNNVYKLDPDRSGVFEYNTEDNQWNKVGGPAGEIFSSNTLYATNPDTGDLYKYNGRPEEWNRVGGPAAAFTTSGDRLYRLASDHRSVQMYSGTGADDQWTDLHAPTAPAVSDDKLARLKSLTQEGEDARRAWYAALYEHQSGTPDPYEFDWSTNGCNAPAPDSIGGFDFTFACYRHDFGYRNSKALLGKESFHNSVNGDSDKDRIDRVFHQDLNTICESRDWPVDHTAVERALCRRAAGLYYQSVLAAGLLETR
;
A
#
# COMPACT_ATOMS: atom_id res chain seq x y z
N MET A 1 -13.14 -63.65 37.08
CA MET A 1 -13.13 -64.92 36.31
C MET A 1 -11.80 -64.99 35.56
N ARG A 2 -11.14 -66.15 35.66
CA ARG A 2 -9.79 -66.58 35.24
C ARG A 2 -9.27 -65.98 33.91
N ILE A 3 -7.98 -65.85 33.55
CA ILE A 3 -6.61 -65.89 34.14
C ILE A 3 -5.67 -66.17 32.92
N ARG A 4 -4.45 -65.58 32.91
CA ARG A 4 -3.21 -65.94 32.14
C ARG A 4 -3.22 -65.75 30.61
N GLY A 5 -2.17 -65.28 29.94
CA GLY A 5 -0.79 -64.94 30.33
C GLY A 5 0.24 -65.59 29.38
N LEU A 6 1.29 -64.82 29.01
CA LEU A 6 2.68 -65.26 28.71
C LEU A 6 2.86 -66.18 27.45
N THR A 7 3.88 -66.17 26.59
CA THR A 7 5.29 -65.73 26.62
C THR A 7 5.97 -66.02 25.26
N HIS A 8 7.08 -65.31 25.00
CA HIS A 8 8.32 -65.72 24.28
C HIS A 8 8.28 -65.81 22.73
N SER A 9 9.02 -64.96 22.02
CA SER A 9 10.48 -65.00 21.74
C SER A 9 10.86 -66.05 20.70
N THR A 10 11.33 -65.61 19.53
CA THR A 10 12.65 -66.00 18.99
C THR A 10 12.95 -65.23 17.70
N ALA A 11 14.11 -64.59 17.69
CA ALA A 11 14.76 -64.06 16.49
C ALA A 11 15.35 -65.21 15.66
N ARG A 12 15.32 -65.10 14.32
CA ARG A 12 16.26 -65.82 13.45
C ARG A 12 16.71 -64.93 12.29
N ARG A 13 18.02 -65.04 12.03
CA ARG A 13 18.89 -64.22 11.18
C ARG A 13 18.72 -64.49 9.68
N LEU A 14 19.13 -63.47 8.93
CA LEU A 14 19.59 -63.37 7.53
C LEU A 14 19.81 -64.66 6.72
N SER A 15 19.40 -64.60 5.44
CA SER A 15 20.19 -65.16 4.33
C SER A 15 20.13 -64.28 3.08
N THR A 16 21.30 -63.87 2.62
CA THR A 16 21.61 -63.25 1.33
C THR A 16 21.47 -64.27 0.20
N ALA A 17 20.91 -63.89 -0.97
CA ALA A 17 21.57 -63.98 -2.29
C ALA A 17 20.64 -64.07 -3.52
N LYS A 18 21.03 -63.26 -4.53
CA LYS A 18 21.01 -63.47 -5.99
C LYS A 18 19.72 -63.28 -6.82
N LYS A 19 19.78 -62.18 -7.58
CA LYS A 19 19.12 -61.80 -8.85
C LYS A 19 18.73 -62.98 -9.77
N VAL A 20 17.52 -62.92 -10.35
CA VAL A 20 17.28 -63.21 -11.78
C VAL A 20 16.16 -62.30 -12.29
N LEU A 21 16.46 -61.63 -13.39
CA LEU A 21 15.62 -60.77 -14.22
C LEU A 21 14.63 -61.63 -15.03
N PHE A 22 13.34 -61.30 -15.02
CA PHE A 22 12.42 -61.67 -16.10
C PHE A 22 11.61 -60.43 -16.51
N LEU A 23 11.96 -59.92 -17.69
CA LEU A 23 11.19 -58.98 -18.48
C LEU A 23 9.95 -59.70 -19.03
N LEU A 24 8.76 -59.23 -18.70
CA LEU A 24 7.57 -59.35 -19.53
C LEU A 24 6.85 -58.00 -19.48
N GLY A 25 6.95 -57.28 -20.57
CA GLY A 25 6.32 -55.98 -20.76
C GLY A 25 4.81 -56.11 -20.88
N ALA A 26 4.11 -55.26 -20.15
CA ALA A 26 2.79 -54.78 -20.53
C ALA A 26 2.96 -53.30 -20.89
N ALA A 27 3.00 -53.01 -22.19
CA ALA A 27 2.94 -51.65 -22.70
C ALA A 27 1.50 -51.14 -22.50
N SER A 28 1.24 -50.53 -21.35
CA SER A 28 0.08 -49.66 -21.18
C SER A 28 0.45 -48.29 -21.74
N LEU A 29 0.03 -48.01 -22.98
CA LEU A 29 -0.05 -46.66 -23.52
C LEU A 29 -1.06 -45.87 -22.67
N VAL A 30 -0.58 -45.25 -21.60
CA VAL A 30 -1.28 -44.12 -20.99
C VAL A 30 -1.01 -42.95 -21.92
N ALA A 31 -1.98 -42.62 -22.76
CA ALA A 31 -2.00 -41.34 -23.43
C ALA A 31 -2.02 -40.27 -22.32
N GLY A 32 -0.88 -39.60 -22.14
CA GLY A 32 -0.79 -38.47 -21.23
C GLY A 32 -1.80 -37.43 -21.68
N ILE A 33 -2.81 -37.17 -20.84
CA ILE A 33 -3.54 -35.91 -20.90
C ILE A 33 -2.47 -34.84 -20.71
N PRO A 34 -2.27 -33.89 -21.63
CA PRO A 34 -1.40 -32.78 -21.32
C PRO A 34 -2.03 -32.09 -20.10
N ALA A 35 -1.32 -32.11 -18.98
CA ALA A 35 -1.61 -31.17 -17.92
C ALA A 35 -1.54 -29.80 -18.59
N TYR A 36 -2.68 -29.12 -18.70
CA TYR A 36 -2.67 -27.69 -18.96
C TYR A 36 -1.80 -27.12 -17.86
N ALA A 37 -0.58 -26.70 -18.22
CA ALA A 37 0.20 -25.83 -17.37
C ALA A 37 -0.73 -24.63 -17.13
N ASP A 38 -1.16 -24.49 -15.89
CA ASP A 38 -1.78 -23.26 -15.42
C ASP A 38 -0.88 -22.12 -15.93
N PRO A 39 -1.37 -21.22 -16.81
CA PRO A 39 -0.55 -20.13 -17.29
C PRO A 39 -0.08 -19.40 -16.04
N GLN A 40 1.24 -19.43 -15.79
CA GLN A 40 1.84 -18.85 -14.60
C GLN A 40 1.16 -17.51 -14.35
N GLN A 41 0.46 -17.39 -13.21
CA GLN A 41 0.02 -16.09 -12.74
C GLN A 41 1.26 -15.17 -12.81
N PRO A 42 1.18 -14.03 -13.52
CA PRO A 42 2.32 -13.14 -13.61
C PRO A 42 2.74 -12.77 -12.18
N VAL A 43 4.04 -12.92 -11.93
CA VAL A 43 4.68 -12.57 -10.66
C VAL A 43 4.15 -11.24 -10.16
N SER A 44 3.56 -11.26 -8.96
CA SER A 44 3.31 -10.06 -8.17
C SER A 44 4.57 -9.19 -8.18
N GLY A 45 4.43 -7.87 -8.33
CA GLY A 45 5.56 -6.93 -8.35
C GLY A 45 6.49 -7.15 -7.16
N GLU A 46 7.78 -6.81 -7.30
CA GLU A 46 8.72 -6.90 -6.19
C GLU A 46 8.21 -6.06 -5.00
N PRO A 47 8.31 -6.56 -3.76
CA PRO A 47 7.97 -5.77 -2.57
C PRO A 47 8.76 -4.46 -2.56
N VAL A 48 8.06 -3.34 -2.39
CA VAL A 48 8.68 -2.03 -2.29
C VAL A 48 9.40 -1.93 -0.95
N ALA A 49 10.68 -1.59 -0.97
CA ALA A 49 11.40 -1.23 0.23
C ALA A 49 10.89 0.13 0.75
N MET A 50 10.58 0.21 2.03
CA MET A 50 10.01 1.41 2.65
C MET A 50 11.07 2.16 3.46
N GLY A 51 11.12 3.48 3.31
CA GLY A 51 12.06 4.35 4.04
C GLY A 51 11.47 4.93 5.32
N GLN A 52 10.17 5.20 5.34
CA GLN A 52 9.48 5.83 6.47
C GLN A 52 8.06 5.28 6.61
N ILE A 53 7.57 5.20 7.85
CA ILE A 53 6.17 4.96 8.15
C ILE A 53 5.61 6.04 9.08
N VAL A 54 4.35 6.43 8.85
CA VAL A 54 3.53 7.25 9.76
C VAL A 54 2.15 6.64 9.88
N SER A 55 1.39 6.95 10.91
CA SER A 55 0.02 6.46 11.06
C SER A 55 -0.94 7.57 11.45
N ALA A 56 -2.15 7.49 10.93
CA ALA A 56 -3.27 8.37 11.23
C ALA A 56 -4.55 7.52 11.25
N GLU A 57 -5.43 7.80 12.19
CA GLU A 57 -6.66 7.03 12.46
C GLU A 57 -6.35 5.52 12.55
N ASP A 58 -7.06 4.74 11.75
CA ASP A 58 -6.96 3.30 11.61
C ASP A 58 -6.06 2.87 10.43
N SER A 59 -5.31 3.80 9.85
CA SER A 59 -4.42 3.57 8.70
C SER A 59 -2.93 3.72 9.08
N VAL A 60 -2.09 3.02 8.32
CA VAL A 60 -0.63 3.22 8.30
C VAL A 60 -0.21 3.60 6.89
N TYR A 61 0.67 4.58 6.80
CA TYR A 61 1.18 5.13 5.56
C TYR A 61 2.67 4.88 5.48
N ALA A 62 3.16 4.54 4.29
CA ALA A 62 4.55 4.24 4.05
C ALA A 62 5.09 5.02 2.86
N LEU A 63 6.29 5.59 3.04
CA LEU A 63 7.07 6.19 1.97
C LEU A 63 8.04 5.16 1.41
N ALA A 64 8.05 4.99 0.09
CA ALA A 64 9.06 4.18 -0.58
C ALA A 64 10.47 4.73 -0.30
N GLU A 65 11.46 3.86 -0.11
CA GLU A 65 12.85 4.25 0.22
C GLU A 65 13.49 5.13 -0.87
N ASP A 66 13.02 5.00 -2.11
CA ASP A 66 13.43 5.81 -3.25
C ASP A 66 12.63 7.12 -3.42
N ASN A 67 11.74 7.44 -2.47
CA ASN A 67 10.88 8.62 -2.44
C ASN A 67 9.87 8.72 -3.60
N SER A 68 9.67 7.64 -4.36
CA SER A 68 8.83 7.65 -5.57
C SER A 68 7.33 7.62 -5.30
N ALA A 69 6.90 7.09 -4.15
CA ALA A 69 5.51 6.80 -3.87
C ALA A 69 5.18 6.80 -2.37
N VAL A 70 3.96 7.22 -2.06
CA VAL A 70 3.34 7.08 -0.74
C VAL A 70 2.23 6.05 -0.85
N TYR A 71 2.22 5.08 0.06
CA TYR A 71 1.22 4.02 0.14
C TYR A 71 0.43 4.12 1.44
N GLU A 72 -0.83 3.72 1.40
CA GLU A 72 -1.72 3.58 2.55
C GLU A 72 -2.13 2.12 2.71
N TRP A 73 -2.11 1.62 3.94
CA TRP A 73 -2.81 0.41 4.35
C TRP A 73 -3.87 0.79 5.38
N SER A 74 -5.09 0.27 5.20
CA SER A 74 -6.22 0.46 6.11
C SER A 74 -6.86 -0.88 6.46
N SER A 75 -7.44 -0.97 7.66
CA SER A 75 -8.22 -2.14 8.08
C SER A 75 -9.44 -2.42 7.20
N ASP A 76 -9.92 -1.42 6.45
CA ASP A 76 -11.13 -1.55 5.63
C ASP A 76 -10.85 -2.18 4.26
N THR A 77 -9.66 -1.96 3.70
CA THR A 77 -9.26 -2.43 2.36
C THR A 77 -8.32 -3.63 2.40
N VAL A 78 -7.66 -3.85 3.55
CA VAL A 78 -6.74 -4.96 3.87
C VAL A 78 -5.55 -5.09 2.89
N ASN A 79 -5.35 -4.12 2.01
CA ASN A 79 -4.30 -4.10 1.00
C ASN A 79 -3.66 -2.70 0.93
N TRP A 80 -2.38 -2.68 0.56
CA TRP A 80 -1.67 -1.43 0.30
C TRP A 80 -2.16 -0.77 -1.00
N GLN A 81 -2.47 0.51 -0.94
CA GLN A 81 -2.84 1.33 -2.09
C GLN A 81 -1.87 2.49 -2.25
N LYS A 82 -1.45 2.78 -3.47
CA LYS A 82 -0.69 4.00 -3.76
C LYS A 82 -1.61 5.21 -3.65
N VAL A 83 -1.29 6.14 -2.75
CA VAL A 83 -2.09 7.35 -2.49
C VAL A 83 -1.43 8.63 -2.97
N GLY A 84 -0.13 8.61 -3.29
CA GLY A 84 0.57 9.79 -3.79
C GLY A 84 2.05 9.55 -4.09
N GLY A 85 2.80 10.65 -4.10
CA GLY A 85 4.23 10.71 -4.41
C GLY A 85 4.54 11.40 -5.74
N PRO A 86 5.80 11.77 -5.99
CA PRO A 86 6.96 11.58 -5.09
C PRO A 86 6.91 12.48 -3.85
N ALA A 87 7.51 12.04 -2.74
CA ALA A 87 7.51 12.74 -1.46
C ALA A 87 8.87 12.55 -0.76
N LYS A 88 9.32 13.53 0.01
CA LYS A 88 10.60 13.44 0.73
C LYS A 88 10.44 12.92 2.16
N ASP A 89 9.47 13.45 2.88
CA ASP A 89 9.18 13.09 4.26
C ASP A 89 7.66 13.02 4.47
N LEU A 90 7.22 12.12 5.33
CA LEU A 90 5.85 12.02 5.81
C LEU A 90 5.72 12.57 7.24
N TYR A 91 4.57 13.17 7.52
CA TYR A 91 4.14 13.60 8.85
C TYR A 91 2.69 13.21 9.05
N ALA A 92 2.26 13.01 10.29
CA ALA A 92 0.88 12.66 10.59
C ALA A 92 0.37 13.33 11.87
N SER A 93 -0.93 13.57 11.90
CA SER A 93 -1.73 13.81 13.11
C SER A 93 -2.54 12.55 13.45
N ALA A 94 -3.43 12.66 14.43
CA ALA A 94 -4.41 11.63 14.72
C ALA A 94 -5.35 11.32 13.53
N ASP A 95 -5.58 12.28 12.62
CA ASP A 95 -6.62 12.22 11.58
C ASP A 95 -6.14 12.60 10.17
N ALA A 96 -4.89 13.02 10.00
CA ALA A 96 -4.38 13.53 8.73
C ALA A 96 -2.94 13.11 8.47
N VAL A 97 -2.61 13.03 7.19
CA VAL A 97 -1.26 12.77 6.70
C VAL A 97 -0.80 13.92 5.81
N TYR A 98 0.48 14.23 5.95
CA TYR A 98 1.16 15.28 5.23
C TYR A 98 2.43 14.74 4.59
N ALA A 99 2.81 15.33 3.46
CA ALA A 99 4.01 14.97 2.72
C ALA A 99 4.73 16.22 2.24
N THR A 100 6.05 16.23 2.32
CA THR A 100 6.87 17.29 1.72
C THR A 100 7.24 16.95 0.28
N ASP A 101 7.13 17.92 -0.62
CA ASP A 101 7.61 17.80 -1.99
C ASP A 101 9.15 17.68 -2.01
N PRO A 102 9.74 16.71 -2.73
CA PRO A 102 11.19 16.49 -2.71
C PRO A 102 12.00 17.55 -3.46
N ALA A 103 11.39 18.30 -4.37
CA ALA A 103 12.05 19.35 -5.14
C ALA A 103 11.92 20.72 -4.45
N THR A 104 10.73 21.05 -3.93
CA THR A 104 10.45 22.38 -3.36
C THR A 104 10.47 22.40 -1.84
N GLY A 105 10.24 21.26 -1.19
CA GLY A 105 10.01 21.16 0.26
C GLY A 105 8.60 21.56 0.68
N ASP A 106 7.72 21.97 -0.24
CA ASP A 106 6.35 22.40 0.08
C ASP A 106 5.57 21.31 0.80
N LEU A 107 4.76 21.72 1.78
CA LEU A 107 3.93 20.80 2.56
C LEU A 107 2.58 20.60 1.89
N ASN A 108 2.22 19.34 1.67
CA ASN A 108 0.94 18.93 1.11
C ASN A 108 0.16 18.08 2.13
N LYS A 109 -1.16 18.31 2.23
CA LYS A 109 -2.09 17.50 3.03
C LYS A 109 -2.83 16.51 2.12
N TYR A 110 -2.94 15.26 2.55
CA TYR A 110 -3.76 14.25 1.88
C TYR A 110 -5.25 14.54 2.07
N ASN A 111 -6.04 14.46 1.00
CA ASN A 111 -7.47 14.78 1.01
C ASN A 111 -8.37 13.55 1.25
N GLY A 112 -7.80 12.36 1.46
CA GLY A 112 -8.53 11.11 1.70
C GLY A 112 -8.85 10.29 0.44
N GLU A 113 -8.49 10.79 -0.75
CA GLU A 113 -8.64 10.07 -2.02
C GLU A 113 -7.29 9.91 -2.73
N PRO A 114 -7.00 8.75 -3.34
CA PRO A 114 -5.74 8.51 -4.04
C PRO A 114 -5.39 9.59 -5.06
N GLY A 115 -4.18 10.12 -4.98
CA GLY A 115 -3.67 11.19 -5.84
C GLY A 115 -4.20 12.60 -5.50
N GLN A 116 -5.10 12.75 -4.53
CA GLN A 116 -5.64 14.05 -4.11
C GLN A 116 -4.86 14.61 -2.92
N TRP A 117 -3.98 15.57 -3.22
CA TRP A 117 -3.17 16.28 -2.24
C TRP A 117 -3.33 17.79 -2.43
N SER A 118 -3.48 18.52 -1.33
CA SER A 118 -3.58 19.98 -1.34
C SER A 118 -2.31 20.59 -0.77
N ARG A 119 -1.69 21.53 -1.50
CA ARG A 119 -0.59 22.33 -0.95
C ARG A 119 -1.13 23.25 0.14
N ILE A 120 -0.56 23.12 1.34
CA ILE A 120 -0.97 23.88 2.53
C ILE A 120 0.15 24.70 3.16
N GLY A 121 1.38 24.55 2.68
CA GLY A 121 2.55 25.18 3.29
C GLY A 121 3.73 25.28 2.33
N GLY A 122 4.59 26.27 2.58
CA GLY A 122 5.95 26.30 2.03
C GLY A 122 6.88 25.28 2.71
N ALA A 123 8.15 25.28 2.29
CA ALA A 123 9.20 24.48 2.92
C ALA A 123 9.41 24.83 4.40
N GLY A 124 9.65 23.80 5.20
CA GLY A 124 10.01 23.89 6.62
C GLY A 124 11.14 22.92 6.96
N THR A 125 11.82 23.18 8.08
CA THR A 125 12.88 22.28 8.58
C THR A 125 12.34 21.10 9.38
N ALA A 126 11.14 21.27 9.98
CA ALA A 126 10.38 20.22 10.64
C ALA A 126 8.90 20.59 10.69
N PHE A 127 8.03 19.59 10.72
CA PHE A 127 6.60 19.74 10.96
C PHE A 127 6.15 18.79 12.06
N ALA A 128 5.16 19.19 12.84
CA ALA A 128 4.55 18.35 13.87
C ALA A 128 3.07 18.69 13.99
N ALA A 129 2.23 17.67 14.15
CA ALA A 129 0.79 17.84 14.25
C ALA A 129 0.27 17.24 15.56
N THR A 130 -0.72 17.91 16.14
CA THR A 130 -1.59 17.37 17.20
C THR A 130 -2.89 16.90 16.56
N SER A 131 -3.87 16.45 17.35
CA SER A 131 -5.23 16.17 16.85
C SER A 131 -5.98 17.41 16.32
N GLU A 132 -5.53 18.62 16.65
CA GLU A 132 -6.26 19.87 16.32
C GLU A 132 -5.42 20.86 15.50
N HIS A 133 -4.10 20.82 15.65
CA HIS A 133 -3.20 21.86 15.17
C HIS A 133 -2.04 21.25 14.39
N LEU A 134 -1.57 21.99 13.38
CA LEU A 134 -0.36 21.67 12.62
C LEU A 134 0.64 22.80 12.80
N TYR A 135 1.87 22.44 13.12
CA TYR A 135 2.97 23.37 13.35
C TYR A 135 4.14 23.07 12.42
N GLY A 136 4.90 24.10 12.11
CA GLY A 136 6.10 24.00 11.30
C GLY A 136 7.20 24.95 11.77
N ILE A 137 8.45 24.51 11.65
CA ILE A 137 9.61 25.39 11.78
C ILE A 137 9.92 25.93 10.39
N GLY A 138 10.06 27.25 10.30
CA GLY A 138 10.43 27.93 9.05
C GLY A 138 11.72 27.37 8.44
N PRO A 139 11.94 27.57 7.13
CA PRO A 139 13.09 26.99 6.41
C PRO A 139 14.44 27.54 6.89
N ASP A 140 14.44 28.71 7.54
CA ASP A 140 15.61 29.33 8.16
C ASP A 140 15.78 28.98 9.66
N GLY A 141 14.85 28.21 10.25
CA GLY A 141 14.86 27.85 11.66
C GLY A 141 14.52 29.00 12.62
N THR A 142 14.09 30.18 12.14
CA THR A 142 13.95 31.39 12.99
C THR A 142 12.56 31.61 13.57
N GLY A 143 11.62 30.72 13.26
CA GLY A 143 10.25 30.84 13.71
C GLY A 143 9.49 29.53 13.71
N VAL A 144 8.64 29.37 14.72
CA VAL A 144 7.59 28.36 14.78
C VAL A 144 6.28 28.98 14.31
N TRP A 145 5.57 28.26 13.44
CA TRP A 145 4.35 28.70 12.78
C TRP A 145 3.24 27.69 12.99
N GLU A 146 2.01 28.16 13.10
CA GLU A 146 0.79 27.36 13.23
C GLU A 146 -0.08 27.52 11.98
N TYR A 147 -0.53 26.41 11.42
CA TYR A 147 -1.40 26.39 10.26
C TYR A 147 -2.80 26.85 10.64
N THR A 148 -3.40 27.75 9.85
CA THR A 148 -4.74 28.28 10.16
C THR A 148 -5.89 27.37 9.74
N GLY A 149 -5.60 26.25 9.07
CA GLY A 149 -6.61 25.37 8.50
C GLY A 149 -7.11 25.81 7.11
N GLN A 150 -6.60 26.90 6.55
CA GLN A 150 -7.09 27.46 5.28
C GLN A 150 -5.98 27.79 4.28
N GLY A 151 -6.02 27.11 3.13
CA GLY A 151 -5.11 27.35 2.01
C GLY A 151 -3.66 27.19 2.44
N ASP A 152 -2.80 28.14 2.05
CA ASP A 152 -1.40 28.25 2.49
C ASP A 152 -1.24 29.44 3.46
N THR A 153 -1.97 29.39 4.58
CA THR A 153 -1.96 30.48 5.57
C THR A 153 -1.47 29.96 6.92
N TRP A 154 -0.46 30.64 7.46
CA TRP A 154 0.20 30.29 8.71
C TRP A 154 0.37 31.52 9.59
N THR A 155 0.26 31.34 10.91
CA THR A 155 0.47 32.38 11.91
C THR A 155 1.74 32.10 12.69
N LYS A 156 2.61 33.09 12.85
CA LYS A 156 3.82 32.93 13.67
C LYS A 156 3.43 32.83 15.15
N VAL A 157 3.85 31.76 15.81
CA VAL A 157 3.54 31.50 17.22
C VAL A 157 4.78 31.46 18.11
N GLY A 158 5.97 31.33 17.54
CA GLY A 158 7.21 31.22 18.30
C GLY A 158 8.46 31.73 17.59
N GLY A 159 9.54 31.81 18.37
CA GLY A 159 10.88 32.17 17.89
C GLY A 159 11.64 30.97 17.30
N PRO A 160 12.97 31.03 17.24
CA PRO A 160 13.80 29.93 16.75
C PRO A 160 13.58 28.63 17.54
N ALA A 161 13.54 27.52 16.82
CA ALA A 161 13.40 26.18 17.37
C ALA A 161 14.25 25.21 16.55
N LYS A 162 14.72 24.13 17.18
CA LYS A 162 15.44 23.06 16.49
C LYS A 162 14.53 21.90 16.13
N ASP A 163 13.77 21.40 17.09
CA ASP A 163 12.89 20.25 16.94
C ASP A 163 11.50 20.59 17.50
N LEU A 164 10.45 20.00 16.92
CA LEU A 164 9.07 20.08 17.43
C LEU A 164 8.64 18.72 17.97
N TYR A 165 7.88 18.75 19.06
CA TYR A 165 7.29 17.56 19.66
C TYR A 165 5.83 17.84 19.99
N THR A 166 4.96 16.90 19.65
CA THR A 166 3.52 16.96 19.92
C THR A 166 3.07 15.68 20.61
N GLY A 167 2.01 15.80 21.40
CA GLY A 167 1.23 14.65 21.87
C GLY A 167 -0.14 14.64 21.18
N PRO A 168 -1.01 13.68 21.53
CA PRO A 168 -2.36 13.64 20.95
C PRO A 168 -3.23 14.82 21.41
N ALA A 169 -2.93 15.41 22.58
CA ALA A 169 -3.52 16.67 23.04
C ALA A 169 -2.97 17.91 22.31
N ALA A 170 -3.62 19.06 22.46
CA ALA A 170 -3.28 20.33 21.77
C ALA A 170 -1.92 20.97 22.15
N ALA A 171 -1.11 20.34 23.01
CA ALA A 171 0.14 20.93 23.47
C ALA A 171 1.26 20.74 22.43
N LEU A 172 1.92 21.84 22.08
CA LEU A 172 3.15 21.87 21.29
C LEU A 172 4.35 22.06 22.20
N TYR A 173 5.44 21.37 21.89
CA TYR A 173 6.74 21.59 22.51
C TYR A 173 7.80 21.82 21.46
N ALA A 174 8.81 22.62 21.80
CA ALA A 174 9.94 22.90 20.92
C ALA A 174 11.24 23.01 21.70
N THR A 175 12.33 22.56 21.10
CA THR A 175 13.68 22.69 21.69
C THR A 175 14.33 24.00 21.26
N ASP A 176 14.96 24.67 22.22
CA ASP A 176 15.82 25.81 21.93
C ASP A 176 17.04 25.34 21.12
N PRO A 177 17.38 25.98 19.98
CA PRO A 177 18.45 25.52 19.11
C PRO A 177 19.86 25.70 19.69
N ALA A 178 20.04 26.58 20.68
CA ALA A 178 21.32 26.83 21.32
C ALA A 178 21.53 25.96 22.57
N THR A 179 20.49 25.79 23.40
CA THR A 179 20.60 25.09 24.69
C THR A 179 20.07 23.65 24.64
N GLY A 180 19.18 23.33 23.70
CA GLY A 180 18.45 22.08 23.65
C GLY A 180 17.35 21.95 24.70
N GLU A 181 17.07 23.01 25.47
CA GLU A 181 16.03 23.02 26.51
C GLU A 181 14.64 22.97 25.89
N LEU A 182 13.72 22.28 26.57
CA LEU A 182 12.35 22.09 26.08
C LEU A 182 11.44 23.22 26.56
N ASN A 183 10.72 23.82 25.61
CA ASN A 183 9.70 24.82 25.87
C ASN A 183 8.33 24.28 25.46
N LYS A 184 7.31 24.54 26.28
CA LYS A 184 5.91 24.24 26.01
C LYS A 184 5.19 25.47 25.48
N TYR A 185 4.43 25.32 24.41
CA TYR A 185 3.48 26.31 23.92
C TYR A 185 2.06 25.93 24.36
N ALA A 186 1.40 26.84 25.08
CA ALA A 186 0.02 26.72 25.49
C ALA A 186 -0.59 28.11 25.65
N ASP A 187 -1.86 28.28 25.27
CA ASP A 187 -2.61 29.54 25.41
C ASP A 187 -1.89 30.77 24.83
N GLY A 188 -1.17 30.60 23.71
CA GLY A 188 -0.43 31.67 23.05
C GLY A 188 0.89 32.07 23.73
N GLN A 189 1.34 31.30 24.73
CA GLN A 189 2.55 31.58 25.50
C GLN A 189 3.53 30.41 25.51
N TRP A 190 4.82 30.72 25.51
CA TRP A 190 5.90 29.75 25.69
C TRP A 190 6.37 29.76 27.14
N ALA A 191 6.48 28.57 27.72
CA ALA A 191 7.03 28.35 29.06
C ALA A 191 8.11 27.25 29.01
N GLY A 192 9.28 27.53 29.58
CA GLY A 192 10.34 26.53 29.70
C GLY A 192 9.96 25.43 30.69
N ILE A 193 10.07 24.17 30.29
CA ILE A 193 9.81 22.99 31.13
C ILE A 193 11.09 22.20 31.45
N GLY A 194 12.25 22.77 31.09
CA GLY A 194 13.53 22.43 31.69
C GLY A 194 14.55 21.78 30.75
N SER A 195 15.42 20.98 31.36
CA SER A 195 16.73 20.53 30.87
C SER A 195 16.75 19.98 29.44
N SER A 196 17.90 20.09 28.80
CA SER A 196 18.15 19.45 27.51
C SER A 196 18.03 17.92 27.57
N GLY A 197 17.68 17.36 26.42
CA GLY A 197 17.54 15.92 26.20
C GLY A 197 18.07 15.53 24.82
N ALA A 198 18.41 14.26 24.64
CA ALA A 198 18.70 13.69 23.33
C ALA A 198 17.44 13.56 22.47
N ALA A 199 16.30 13.29 23.10
CA ALA A 199 14.98 13.20 22.49
C ALA A 199 13.91 13.45 23.55
N PHE A 200 12.71 13.81 23.09
CA PHE A 200 11.53 13.98 23.93
C PHE A 200 10.35 13.19 23.35
N ALA A 201 9.44 12.74 24.21
CA ALA A 201 8.23 12.04 23.82
C ALA A 201 7.05 12.55 24.66
N VAL A 202 5.91 12.81 24.02
CA VAL A 202 4.74 13.45 24.64
C VAL A 202 3.53 12.54 24.48
N THR A 203 2.93 12.13 25.59
CA THR A 203 1.64 11.42 25.62
C THR A 203 0.51 12.40 25.96
N ASP A 204 -0.72 11.91 26.12
CA ASP A 204 -1.86 12.75 26.52
C ASP A 204 -1.63 13.51 27.82
N ASN A 205 -0.94 12.88 28.77
CA ASN A 205 -0.83 13.37 30.14
C ASN A 205 0.61 13.72 30.55
N ASN A 206 1.61 13.13 29.90
CA ASN A 206 2.99 13.15 30.38
C ASN A 206 3.97 13.59 29.30
N VAL A 207 5.07 14.18 29.75
CA VAL A 207 6.22 14.51 28.91
C VAL A 207 7.41 13.70 29.41
N TYR A 208 8.10 13.06 28.49
CA TYR A 208 9.27 12.25 28.75
C TYR A 208 10.49 12.81 28.02
N LYS A 209 11.66 12.56 28.59
CA LYS A 209 12.95 12.85 27.95
C LYS A 209 13.88 11.66 28.02
N LEU A 210 14.73 11.56 27.01
CA LEU A 210 15.95 10.77 27.04
C LEU A 210 17.09 11.73 27.36
N ASP A 211 17.89 11.43 28.39
CA ASP A 211 19.00 12.31 28.77
C ASP A 211 20.00 12.48 27.60
N PRO A 212 20.76 13.60 27.54
CA PRO A 212 21.66 13.89 26.42
C PRO A 212 22.71 12.80 26.13
N ASP A 213 23.15 12.10 27.18
CA ASP A 213 24.10 10.97 27.09
C ASP A 213 23.40 9.62 26.91
N ARG A 214 22.07 9.62 26.78
CA ARG A 214 21.19 8.45 26.61
C ARG A 214 21.27 7.44 27.77
N SER A 215 21.71 7.87 28.96
CA SER A 215 21.90 6.99 30.13
C SER A 215 20.63 6.73 30.95
N GLY A 216 19.55 7.47 30.67
CA GLY A 216 18.29 7.34 31.41
C GLY A 216 17.09 7.99 30.72
N VAL A 217 15.91 7.44 30.99
CA VAL A 217 14.62 7.98 30.59
C VAL A 217 13.93 8.60 31.80
N PHE A 218 13.37 9.79 31.63
CA PHE A 218 12.77 10.57 32.70
C PHE A 218 11.37 11.06 32.33
N GLU A 219 10.49 11.15 33.32
CA GLU A 219 9.14 11.70 33.25
C GLU A 219 9.09 13.06 33.94
N TYR A 220 8.47 14.04 33.31
CA TYR A 220 8.29 15.37 33.88
C TYR A 220 7.10 15.39 34.84
N ASN A 221 7.36 15.71 36.11
CA ASN A 221 6.34 15.94 37.11
C ASN A 221 5.95 17.43 37.09
N THR A 222 4.70 17.70 36.71
CA THR A 222 4.12 19.04 36.62
C THR A 222 3.81 19.67 37.98
N GLU A 223 3.64 18.88 39.04
CA GLU A 223 3.34 19.38 40.40
C GLU A 223 4.58 20.04 41.03
N ASP A 224 5.74 19.39 40.89
CA ASP A 224 6.99 19.82 41.52
C ASP A 224 8.01 20.44 40.54
N ASN A 225 7.69 20.48 39.24
CA ASN A 225 8.56 20.97 38.16
C ASN A 225 9.93 20.25 38.13
N GLN A 226 9.90 18.91 38.20
CA GLN A 226 11.10 18.07 38.23
C GLN A 226 11.02 16.89 37.28
N TRP A 227 12.18 16.44 36.82
CA TRP A 227 12.33 15.24 35.99
C TRP A 227 12.66 14.03 36.87
N ASN A 228 11.75 13.06 36.92
CA ASN A 228 11.90 11.84 37.70
C ASN A 228 12.37 10.70 36.80
N LYS A 229 13.38 9.95 37.23
CA LYS A 229 13.89 8.81 36.45
C LYS A 229 12.84 7.69 36.43
N VAL A 230 12.52 7.20 35.24
CA VAL A 230 11.56 6.12 35.00
C VAL A 230 12.15 4.93 34.25
N GLY A 231 13.36 5.05 33.70
CA GLY A 231 14.06 3.96 33.05
C GLY A 231 15.56 4.18 32.89
N GLY A 232 16.26 3.09 32.58
CA GLY A 232 17.69 3.06 32.26
C GLY A 232 18.04 3.57 30.86
N PRO A 233 19.23 3.20 30.34
CA PRO A 233 19.69 3.62 29.02
C PRO A 233 18.74 3.17 27.90
N ALA A 234 18.54 4.04 26.92
CA ALA A 234 17.68 3.79 25.76
C ALA A 234 18.35 4.28 24.47
N GLY A 235 18.06 3.61 23.36
CA GLY A 235 18.39 4.07 22.02
C GLY A 235 17.55 5.30 21.70
N GLU A 236 16.28 5.12 21.42
CA GLU A 236 15.31 6.17 21.11
C GLU A 236 14.10 6.06 22.04
N ILE A 237 13.31 7.13 22.15
CA ILE A 237 12.02 7.14 22.84
C ILE A 237 10.91 7.64 21.93
N PHE A 238 9.72 7.06 22.07
CA PHE A 238 8.54 7.35 21.25
C PHE A 238 7.30 7.39 22.13
N SER A 239 6.28 8.14 21.73
CA SER A 239 5.03 8.25 22.48
C SER A 239 3.81 7.97 21.62
N SER A 240 2.79 7.46 22.30
CA SER A 240 1.43 7.25 21.82
C SER A 240 0.48 7.44 23.01
N ASN A 241 -0.44 6.50 23.24
CA ASN A 241 -1.15 6.30 24.51
C ASN A 241 -0.20 6.06 25.71
N THR A 242 1.03 5.65 25.46
CA THR A 242 2.07 5.44 26.48
C THR A 242 3.46 5.70 25.89
N LEU A 243 4.49 5.47 26.70
CA LEU A 243 5.90 5.63 26.34
C LEU A 243 6.50 4.30 25.87
N TYR A 244 7.28 4.37 24.81
CA TYR A 244 8.12 3.29 24.30
C TYR A 244 9.58 3.72 24.26
N ALA A 245 10.48 2.76 24.41
CA ALA A 245 11.92 2.97 24.30
C ALA A 245 12.57 1.79 23.57
N THR A 246 13.61 2.04 22.78
CA THR A 246 14.42 0.97 22.22
C THR A 246 15.61 0.66 23.12
N ASN A 247 15.99 -0.60 23.21
CA ASN A 247 17.24 -0.99 23.85
C ASN A 247 18.42 -0.51 22.98
N PRO A 248 19.44 0.19 23.54
CA PRO A 248 20.53 0.76 22.75
C PRO A 248 21.46 -0.30 22.14
N ASP A 249 21.53 -1.51 22.72
CA ASP A 249 22.40 -2.59 22.26
C ASP A 249 21.71 -3.51 21.26
N THR A 250 20.44 -3.84 21.51
CA THR A 250 19.69 -4.83 20.71
C THR A 250 18.70 -4.21 19.73
N GLY A 251 18.31 -2.95 19.92
CA GLY A 251 17.24 -2.29 19.18
C GLY A 251 15.83 -2.77 19.55
N ASP A 252 15.70 -3.73 20.49
CA ASP A 252 14.40 -4.26 20.93
C ASP A 252 13.50 -3.16 21.49
N LEU A 253 12.19 -3.25 21.20
CA LEU A 253 11.19 -2.29 21.67
C LEU A 253 10.65 -2.70 23.05
N TYR A 254 10.64 -1.73 23.96
CA TYR A 254 10.08 -1.83 25.30
C TYR A 254 8.95 -0.83 25.52
N LYS A 255 7.87 -1.26 26.17
CA LYS A 255 6.71 -0.46 26.57
C LYS A 255 6.79 -0.14 28.05
N TYR A 256 6.57 1.13 28.42
CA TYR A 256 6.50 1.56 29.80
C TYR A 256 5.17 1.17 30.45
N ASN A 257 5.22 0.61 31.67
CA ASN A 257 4.03 0.15 32.39
C ASN A 257 3.43 1.20 33.34
N GLY A 258 3.97 2.43 33.36
CA GLY A 258 3.50 3.50 34.24
C GLY A 258 4.07 3.46 35.67
N ARG A 259 5.09 2.62 35.92
CA ARG A 259 5.83 2.57 37.18
C ARG A 259 7.33 2.67 36.93
N PRO A 260 8.08 3.44 37.73
CA PRO A 260 9.51 3.61 37.53
C PRO A 260 10.24 2.26 37.41
N GLU A 261 11.08 2.14 36.38
CA GLU A 261 11.88 0.95 36.04
C GLU A 261 11.06 -0.30 35.64
N GLU A 262 9.73 -0.21 35.52
CA GLU A 262 8.89 -1.32 35.03
C GLU A 262 8.60 -1.18 33.53
N TRP A 263 9.29 -1.99 32.73
CA TRP A 263 9.19 -2.01 31.26
C TRP A 263 8.99 -3.43 30.73
N ASN A 264 8.08 -3.59 29.78
CA ASN A 264 7.84 -4.86 29.11
C ASN A 264 8.45 -4.86 27.71
N ARG A 265 9.20 -5.90 27.36
CA ARG A 265 9.63 -6.11 25.97
C ARG A 265 8.42 -6.47 25.12
N VAL A 266 8.18 -5.71 24.06
CA VAL A 266 7.03 -5.89 23.14
C VAL A 266 7.46 -6.15 21.70
N GLY A 267 8.75 -6.07 21.37
CA GLY A 267 9.22 -6.34 20.01
C GLY A 267 10.73 -6.50 19.88
N GLY A 268 11.13 -7.19 18.80
CA GLY A 268 12.49 -7.17 18.26
C GLY A 268 12.91 -5.82 17.67
N PRO A 269 14.15 -5.69 17.18
CA PRO A 269 14.59 -4.51 16.45
C PRO A 269 13.72 -4.31 15.21
N ALA A 270 13.51 -3.04 14.88
CA ALA A 270 12.78 -2.59 13.71
C ALA A 270 13.49 -1.35 13.15
N ALA A 271 13.28 -1.03 11.88
CA ALA A 271 13.84 0.16 11.26
C ALA A 271 13.14 1.44 11.74
N ALA A 272 11.83 1.36 11.99
CA ALA A 272 11.03 2.48 12.46
C ALA A 272 9.79 1.99 13.24
N PHE A 273 9.22 2.89 14.05
CA PHE A 273 7.98 2.68 14.77
C PHE A 273 7.07 3.89 14.57
N THR A 274 5.77 3.67 14.50
CA THR A 274 4.76 4.74 14.49
C THR A 274 3.50 4.28 15.20
N THR A 275 2.70 5.23 15.66
CA THR A 275 1.52 4.94 16.48
C THR A 275 0.36 5.86 16.14
N SER A 276 -0.86 5.35 16.24
CA SER A 276 -2.09 6.12 16.10
C SER A 276 -3.11 5.58 17.10
N GLY A 277 -3.56 6.42 18.02
CA GLY A 277 -4.41 6.00 19.14
C GLY A 277 -3.77 4.86 19.95
N ASP A 278 -4.44 3.71 20.00
CA ASP A 278 -3.94 2.50 20.69
C ASP A 278 -3.13 1.56 19.77
N ARG A 279 -2.98 1.90 18.48
CA ARG A 279 -2.27 1.06 17.51
C ARG A 279 -0.79 1.39 17.49
N LEU A 280 0.02 0.35 17.39
CA LEU A 280 1.46 0.41 17.26
C LEU A 280 1.86 -0.36 15.99
N TYR A 281 2.61 0.32 15.12
CA TYR A 281 3.16 -0.27 13.91
C TYR A 281 4.68 -0.21 13.94
N ARG A 282 5.31 -1.17 13.25
CA ARG A 282 6.75 -1.18 13.02
C ARG A 282 7.08 -1.45 11.56
N LEU A 283 8.17 -0.86 11.09
CA LEU A 283 8.82 -1.21 9.84
C LEU A 283 9.91 -2.23 10.15
N ALA A 284 9.83 -3.43 9.57
CA ALA A 284 10.82 -4.48 9.77
C ALA A 284 12.23 -3.97 9.42
N SER A 285 13.27 -4.49 10.09
CA SER A 285 14.66 -4.05 9.88
C SER A 285 15.21 -4.28 8.47
N ASP A 286 14.54 -5.10 7.66
CA ASP A 286 14.87 -5.32 6.25
C ASP A 286 14.11 -4.38 5.29
N HIS A 287 13.30 -3.47 5.84
CA HIS A 287 12.49 -2.47 5.13
C HIS A 287 11.40 -3.07 4.22
N ARG A 288 11.08 -4.36 4.35
CA ARG A 288 10.21 -5.11 3.41
C ARG A 288 8.90 -5.59 4.01
N SER A 289 8.54 -5.11 5.20
CA SER A 289 7.29 -5.46 5.87
C SER A 289 6.92 -4.38 6.88
N VAL A 290 5.66 -3.93 6.85
CA VAL A 290 5.05 -3.22 7.98
C VAL A 290 4.28 -4.22 8.81
N GLN A 291 4.32 -4.07 10.13
CA GLN A 291 3.69 -5.01 11.04
C GLN A 291 2.91 -4.24 12.11
N MET A 292 1.73 -4.74 12.46
CA MET A 292 0.88 -4.17 13.50
C MET A 292 1.01 -5.00 14.77
N TYR A 293 1.19 -4.34 15.91
CA TYR A 293 1.23 -5.03 17.20
C TYR A 293 -0.12 -5.68 17.49
N SER A 294 -0.11 -6.97 17.78
CA SER A 294 -1.30 -7.78 18.09
C SER A 294 -1.21 -8.46 19.47
N GLY A 295 -0.22 -8.05 20.26
CA GLY A 295 0.06 -8.57 21.58
C GLY A 295 -0.73 -7.94 22.72
N THR A 296 -0.41 -8.39 23.93
CA THR A 296 -1.06 -7.99 25.19
C THR A 296 -0.34 -6.85 25.92
N GLY A 297 0.74 -6.32 25.35
CA GLY A 297 1.62 -5.33 25.95
C GLY A 297 2.76 -5.93 26.80
N ALA A 298 2.91 -7.26 26.78
CA ALA A 298 3.95 -7.99 27.51
C ALA A 298 4.59 -9.14 26.69
N ASP A 299 4.26 -9.21 25.40
CA ASP A 299 4.67 -10.26 24.47
C ASP A 299 5.08 -9.66 23.11
N ASP A 300 5.86 -10.44 22.36
CA ASP A 300 6.34 -10.10 21.03
C ASP A 300 5.41 -10.74 20.00
N GLN A 301 4.22 -10.16 19.83
CA GLN A 301 3.21 -10.63 18.87
C GLN A 301 2.87 -9.51 17.89
N TRP A 302 3.11 -9.78 16.61
CA TRP A 302 2.95 -8.82 15.52
C TRP A 302 2.29 -9.51 14.33
N THR A 303 1.28 -8.86 13.78
CA THR A 303 0.63 -9.28 12.53
C THR A 303 1.36 -8.61 11.37
N ASP A 304 1.85 -9.42 10.43
CA ASP A 304 2.47 -8.91 9.20
C ASP A 304 1.41 -8.31 8.28
N LEU A 305 1.56 -7.02 7.96
CA LEU A 305 0.74 -6.31 6.97
C LEU A 305 1.40 -6.34 5.57
N HIS A 306 2.54 -7.02 5.47
CA HIS A 306 3.40 -7.10 4.29
C HIS A 306 3.89 -5.71 3.84
N ALA A 307 4.58 -5.66 2.71
CA ALA A 307 4.93 -4.42 2.03
C ALA A 307 3.98 -4.19 0.84
N PRO A 308 3.81 -2.93 0.40
CA PRO A 308 3.22 -2.66 -0.89
C PRO A 308 4.02 -3.38 -1.98
N THR A 309 3.34 -3.96 -2.94
CA THR A 309 3.97 -4.37 -4.21
C THR A 309 4.02 -3.18 -5.15
N ALA A 310 5.16 -2.97 -5.78
CA ALA A 310 5.29 -1.92 -6.79
C ALA A 310 4.25 -2.15 -7.89
N PRO A 311 3.64 -1.10 -8.46
CA PRO A 311 2.93 -1.25 -9.72
C PRO A 311 3.87 -1.92 -10.73
N ALA A 312 3.36 -2.88 -11.50
CA ALA A 312 4.19 -3.59 -12.46
C ALA A 312 4.90 -2.58 -13.40
N VAL A 313 6.19 -2.80 -13.68
CA VAL A 313 7.00 -1.92 -14.55
C VAL A 313 6.33 -1.77 -15.92
N SER A 314 6.61 -0.70 -16.68
CA SER A 314 5.94 -0.41 -17.96
C SER A 314 5.86 -1.61 -18.91
N ASP A 315 6.89 -2.45 -18.93
CA ASP A 315 6.98 -3.65 -19.76
C ASP A 315 6.05 -4.77 -19.27
N ASP A 316 5.96 -4.98 -17.95
CA ASP A 316 5.05 -5.97 -17.35
C ASP A 316 3.59 -5.52 -17.45
N LYS A 317 3.32 -4.23 -17.23
CA LYS A 317 2.01 -3.62 -17.47
C LYS A 317 1.60 -3.72 -18.93
N LEU A 318 2.53 -3.49 -19.86
CA LEU A 318 2.28 -3.67 -21.29
C LEU A 318 2.08 -5.15 -21.65
N ALA A 319 2.86 -6.08 -21.06
CA ALA A 319 2.72 -7.52 -21.30
C ALA A 319 1.37 -8.03 -20.79
N ARG A 320 0.96 -7.61 -19.58
CA ARG A 320 -0.35 -7.93 -19.01
C ARG A 320 -1.46 -7.34 -19.86
N LEU A 321 -1.39 -6.06 -20.22
CA LEU A 321 -2.37 -5.42 -21.11
C LEU A 321 -2.51 -6.19 -22.42
N LYS A 322 -1.40 -6.55 -23.06
CA LYS A 322 -1.39 -7.36 -24.28
C LYS A 322 -2.03 -8.72 -24.05
N SER A 323 -1.78 -9.39 -22.92
CA SER A 323 -2.41 -10.69 -22.62
C SER A 323 -3.93 -10.59 -22.48
N LEU A 324 -4.44 -9.48 -21.93
CA LEU A 324 -5.86 -9.23 -21.74
C LEU A 324 -6.55 -8.72 -23.03
N THR A 325 -5.78 -8.18 -23.97
CA THR A 325 -6.25 -7.57 -25.23
C THR A 325 -5.81 -8.35 -26.47
N GLN A 326 -5.62 -9.65 -26.33
CA GLN A 326 -5.38 -10.58 -27.45
C GLN A 326 -6.65 -11.30 -27.90
N GLU A 327 -6.64 -11.73 -29.15
CA GLU A 327 -7.70 -12.58 -29.71
C GLU A 327 -7.71 -13.95 -29.03
N GLY A 328 -8.88 -14.55 -28.87
CA GLY A 328 -9.04 -15.91 -28.33
C GLY A 328 -9.86 -16.00 -27.05
N GLU A 329 -10.34 -17.22 -26.77
CA GLU A 329 -11.20 -17.50 -25.62
C GLU A 329 -10.47 -17.32 -24.28
N ASP A 330 -9.22 -17.76 -24.19
CA ASP A 330 -8.43 -17.69 -22.96
C ASP A 330 -8.17 -16.23 -22.54
N ALA A 331 -7.78 -15.37 -23.48
CA ALA A 331 -7.57 -13.94 -23.23
C ALA A 331 -8.87 -13.24 -22.80
N ARG A 332 -10.01 -13.59 -23.42
CA ARG A 332 -11.32 -13.07 -23.02
C ARG A 332 -11.69 -13.51 -21.61
N ARG A 333 -11.51 -14.79 -21.28
CA ARG A 333 -11.79 -15.33 -19.94
C ARG A 333 -10.92 -14.66 -18.87
N ALA A 334 -9.63 -14.47 -19.16
CA ALA A 334 -8.71 -13.76 -18.29
C ALA A 334 -9.13 -12.29 -18.08
N TRP A 335 -9.59 -11.62 -19.14
CA TRP A 335 -10.10 -10.25 -19.03
C TRP A 335 -11.37 -10.17 -18.17
N TYR A 336 -12.32 -11.10 -18.30
CA TYR A 336 -13.50 -11.16 -17.42
C TYR A 336 -13.14 -11.40 -15.96
N ALA A 337 -12.16 -12.28 -15.69
CA ALA A 337 -11.69 -12.52 -14.34
C ALA A 337 -11.09 -11.24 -13.72
N ALA A 338 -10.24 -10.53 -14.48
CA ALA A 338 -9.65 -9.27 -14.03
C ALA A 338 -10.70 -8.16 -13.83
N LEU A 339 -11.71 -8.09 -14.71
CA LEU A 339 -12.84 -7.16 -14.53
C LEU A 339 -13.60 -7.46 -13.23
N TYR A 340 -13.83 -8.74 -12.92
CA TYR A 340 -14.51 -9.15 -11.70
C TYR A 340 -13.70 -8.79 -10.45
N GLU A 341 -12.39 -9.04 -10.46
CA GLU A 341 -11.48 -8.63 -9.37
C GLU A 341 -11.56 -7.12 -9.12
N HIS A 342 -11.48 -6.32 -10.19
CA HIS A 342 -11.64 -4.87 -10.11
C HIS A 342 -13.00 -4.47 -9.51
N GLN A 343 -14.10 -5.04 -9.99
CA GLN A 343 -15.45 -4.77 -9.49
C GLN A 343 -15.68 -5.20 -8.04
N SER A 344 -14.90 -6.18 -7.56
CA SER A 344 -14.93 -6.64 -6.17
C SER A 344 -14.12 -5.75 -5.21
N GLY A 345 -13.43 -4.72 -5.72
CA GLY A 345 -12.58 -3.84 -4.94
C GLY A 345 -11.16 -4.38 -4.70
N THR A 346 -10.77 -5.46 -5.41
CA THR A 346 -9.39 -5.95 -5.36
C THR A 346 -8.48 -4.91 -6.04
N PRO A 347 -7.42 -4.41 -5.38
CA PRO A 347 -6.51 -3.46 -6.01
C PRO A 347 -5.91 -4.04 -7.28
N ASP A 348 -5.92 -3.25 -8.36
CA ASP A 348 -5.26 -3.63 -9.61
C ASP A 348 -3.76 -3.28 -9.51
N PRO A 349 -2.85 -4.27 -9.39
CA PRO A 349 -1.42 -4.01 -9.28
C PRO A 349 -0.82 -3.42 -10.58
N TYR A 350 -1.58 -3.42 -11.66
CA TYR A 350 -1.20 -2.77 -12.91
C TYR A 350 -1.79 -1.37 -13.03
N GLU A 351 -2.66 -0.91 -12.13
CA GLU A 351 -3.32 0.40 -12.20
C GLU A 351 -3.92 0.66 -13.60
N PHE A 352 -4.66 -0.30 -14.17
CA PHE A 352 -5.35 -0.08 -15.43
C PHE A 352 -6.54 0.86 -15.23
N ASP A 353 -6.79 1.70 -16.24
CA ASP A 353 -8.03 2.46 -16.36
C ASP A 353 -9.16 1.50 -16.77
N TRP A 354 -10.00 1.14 -15.81
CA TRP A 354 -11.20 0.32 -15.99
C TRP A 354 -12.44 1.16 -16.33
N SER A 355 -12.32 2.48 -16.46
CA SER A 355 -13.43 3.33 -16.83
C SER A 355 -13.93 2.99 -18.24
N THR A 356 -15.25 2.99 -18.36
CA THR A 356 -15.93 2.72 -19.62
C THR A 356 -17.13 3.65 -19.70
N ASN A 357 -17.33 4.25 -20.87
CA ASN A 357 -18.56 4.97 -21.19
C ASN A 357 -19.62 4.02 -21.77
N GLY A 358 -19.32 2.72 -21.76
CA GLY A 358 -19.92 1.77 -22.67
C GLY A 358 -19.66 2.20 -24.11
N CYS A 359 -20.27 1.49 -25.03
CA CYS A 359 -20.19 1.79 -26.44
C CYS A 359 -20.80 3.13 -26.88
N ASN A 360 -21.30 3.96 -25.95
CA ASN A 360 -22.10 5.13 -26.24
C ASN A 360 -21.32 6.18 -27.04
N ALA A 361 -21.83 6.39 -28.25
CA ALA A 361 -21.50 7.40 -29.25
C ALA A 361 -20.20 7.15 -30.05
N PRO A 362 -20.29 7.08 -31.40
CA PRO A 362 -21.48 7.30 -32.21
C PRO A 362 -22.45 6.10 -32.30
N ALA A 363 -22.21 5.01 -31.56
CA ALA A 363 -23.02 3.80 -31.64
C ALA A 363 -23.68 3.43 -30.31
N PRO A 364 -24.83 2.73 -30.31
CA PRO A 364 -25.43 2.17 -29.10
C PRO A 364 -24.80 0.80 -28.76
N ASP A 365 -24.70 0.50 -27.46
CA ASP A 365 -24.26 -0.79 -26.90
C ASP A 365 -25.19 -1.96 -27.24
N SER A 366 -26.44 -1.67 -27.60
CA SER A 366 -27.37 -2.62 -28.20
C SER A 366 -27.77 -2.24 -29.62
N ILE A 367 -27.60 -3.19 -30.55
CA ILE A 367 -28.03 -3.02 -31.95
C ILE A 367 -28.95 -4.17 -32.31
N GLY A 368 -30.18 -3.84 -32.72
CA GLY A 368 -31.16 -4.83 -33.15
C GLY A 368 -31.61 -5.79 -32.04
N GLY A 369 -31.48 -5.39 -30.77
CA GLY A 369 -31.85 -6.20 -29.60
C GLY A 369 -30.76 -7.13 -29.07
N PHE A 370 -29.56 -7.11 -29.66
CA PHE A 370 -28.39 -7.82 -29.16
C PHE A 370 -27.59 -6.90 -28.23
N ASP A 371 -27.12 -7.42 -27.10
CA ASP A 371 -26.34 -6.68 -26.11
C ASP A 371 -24.84 -6.92 -26.33
N PHE A 372 -24.10 -5.87 -26.67
CA PHE A 372 -22.66 -5.91 -26.93
C PHE A 372 -21.83 -5.27 -25.81
N THR A 373 -22.43 -4.94 -24.66
CA THR A 373 -21.82 -4.18 -23.56
C THR A 373 -20.42 -4.66 -23.18
N PHE A 374 -20.22 -5.97 -22.98
CA PHE A 374 -18.91 -6.47 -22.58
C PHE A 374 -17.84 -6.42 -23.69
N ALA A 375 -18.24 -6.50 -24.96
CA ALA A 375 -17.32 -6.27 -26.07
C ALA A 375 -16.83 -4.81 -26.05
N CYS A 376 -17.73 -3.87 -25.74
CA CYS A 376 -17.40 -2.46 -25.57
C CYS A 376 -16.46 -2.21 -24.40
N TYR A 377 -16.73 -2.81 -23.24
CA TYR A 377 -15.91 -2.62 -22.06
C TYR A 377 -14.46 -3.07 -22.30
N ARG A 378 -14.27 -4.21 -22.96
CA ARG A 378 -12.94 -4.72 -23.30
C ARG A 378 -12.24 -3.88 -24.37
N HIS A 379 -13.00 -3.33 -25.33
CA HIS A 379 -12.48 -2.40 -26.34
C HIS A 379 -11.99 -1.08 -25.71
N ASP A 380 -12.83 -0.44 -24.88
CA ASP A 380 -12.50 0.78 -24.15
C ASP A 380 -11.28 0.58 -23.25
N PHE A 381 -11.27 -0.52 -22.46
CA PHE A 381 -10.16 -0.92 -21.62
C PHE A 381 -8.87 -1.00 -22.44
N GLY A 382 -8.90 -1.68 -23.59
CA GLY A 382 -7.74 -1.81 -24.47
C GLY A 382 -7.26 -0.47 -25.01
N TYR A 383 -8.17 0.37 -25.52
CA TYR A 383 -7.86 1.67 -26.10
C TYR A 383 -7.24 2.63 -25.07
N ARG A 384 -7.90 2.81 -23.92
CA ARG A 384 -7.48 3.76 -22.88
C ARG A 384 -6.10 3.41 -22.36
N ASN A 385 -5.93 2.15 -21.96
CA ASN A 385 -4.67 1.69 -21.37
C ASN A 385 -3.53 1.63 -22.40
N SER A 386 -3.79 1.20 -23.64
CA SER A 386 -2.73 1.17 -24.67
C SER A 386 -2.29 2.58 -25.04
N LYS A 387 -3.22 3.52 -25.18
CA LYS A 387 -2.92 4.93 -25.49
C LYS A 387 -2.19 5.63 -24.35
N ALA A 388 -2.57 5.35 -23.10
CA ALA A 388 -1.89 5.89 -21.92
C ALA A 388 -0.45 5.37 -21.80
N LEU A 389 -0.21 4.08 -22.08
CA LEU A 389 1.12 3.47 -21.94
C LEU A 389 2.06 3.76 -23.11
N LEU A 390 1.55 3.78 -24.34
CA LEU A 390 2.39 3.86 -25.55
C LEU A 390 2.45 5.27 -26.15
N GLY A 391 1.51 6.13 -25.77
CA GLY A 391 1.27 7.42 -26.43
C GLY A 391 0.45 7.26 -27.72
N LYS A 392 -0.24 8.35 -28.12
CA LYS A 392 -1.16 8.37 -29.27
C LYS A 392 -0.47 7.89 -30.55
N GLU A 393 0.72 8.39 -30.86
CA GLU A 393 1.42 8.03 -32.11
C GLU A 393 1.74 6.54 -32.17
N SER A 394 2.38 5.98 -31.14
CA SER A 394 2.75 4.57 -31.11
C SER A 394 1.53 3.64 -31.13
N PHE A 395 0.42 4.03 -30.49
CA PHE A 395 -0.83 3.26 -30.52
C PHE A 395 -1.40 3.10 -31.95
N HIS A 396 -1.26 4.14 -32.78
CA HIS A 396 -1.70 4.14 -34.18
C HIS A 396 -0.65 3.61 -35.15
N ASN A 397 0.63 3.72 -34.81
CA ASN A 397 1.73 3.35 -35.70
C ASN A 397 1.76 1.83 -35.90
N SER A 398 1.63 1.43 -37.15
CA SER A 398 1.73 0.04 -37.55
C SER A 398 3.19 -0.41 -37.56
N VAL A 399 3.50 -1.48 -36.83
CA VAL A 399 4.78 -2.20 -36.93
C VAL A 399 4.51 -3.49 -37.70
N ASN A 400 5.15 -3.66 -38.86
CA ASN A 400 4.96 -4.83 -39.73
C ASN A 400 3.50 -5.08 -40.20
N GLY A 401 2.68 -4.02 -40.28
CA GLY A 401 1.29 -4.14 -40.75
C GLY A 401 0.26 -4.38 -39.64
N ASP A 402 0.64 -4.34 -38.36
CA ASP A 402 -0.26 -4.47 -37.22
C ASP A 402 0.07 -3.45 -36.13
N SER A 403 -0.91 -2.61 -35.74
CA SER A 403 -0.80 -1.69 -34.61
C SER A 403 -1.54 -2.23 -33.38
N ASP A 404 -1.28 -1.68 -32.19
CA ASP A 404 -2.04 -2.01 -30.99
C ASP A 404 -3.53 -1.67 -31.18
N LYS A 405 -3.83 -0.56 -31.88
CA LYS A 405 -5.18 -0.22 -32.30
C LYS A 405 -5.81 -1.31 -33.17
N ASP A 406 -5.12 -1.73 -34.24
CA ASP A 406 -5.66 -2.73 -35.18
C ASP A 406 -5.94 -4.06 -34.48
N ARG A 407 -5.07 -4.48 -33.55
CA ARG A 407 -5.30 -5.66 -32.72
C ARG A 407 -6.56 -5.51 -31.86
N ILE A 408 -6.69 -4.40 -31.13
CA ILE A 408 -7.84 -4.20 -30.24
C ILE A 408 -9.15 -4.12 -31.04
N ASP A 409 -9.14 -3.52 -32.22
CA ASP A 409 -10.29 -3.51 -33.12
C ASP A 409 -10.66 -4.92 -33.60
N ARG A 410 -9.68 -5.77 -33.93
CA ARG A 410 -9.96 -7.18 -34.27
C ARG A 410 -10.53 -7.96 -33.08
N VAL A 411 -10.00 -7.75 -31.88
CA VAL A 411 -10.55 -8.34 -30.64
C VAL A 411 -11.99 -7.91 -30.43
N PHE A 412 -12.31 -6.63 -30.63
CA PHE A 412 -13.69 -6.15 -30.55
C PHE A 412 -14.60 -6.86 -31.55
N HIS A 413 -14.19 -6.98 -32.82
CA HIS A 413 -14.95 -7.72 -33.81
C HIS A 413 -15.12 -9.21 -33.45
N GLN A 414 -14.10 -9.85 -32.90
CA GLN A 414 -14.18 -11.24 -32.42
C GLN A 414 -15.19 -11.36 -31.27
N ASP A 415 -15.16 -10.45 -30.30
CA ASP A 415 -16.03 -10.50 -29.13
C ASP A 415 -17.49 -10.23 -29.51
N LEU A 416 -17.75 -9.29 -30.41
CA LEU A 416 -19.08 -9.09 -31.01
C LEU A 416 -19.62 -10.39 -31.64
N ASN A 417 -18.79 -11.06 -32.45
CA ASN A 417 -19.19 -12.32 -33.08
C ASN A 417 -19.35 -13.46 -32.09
N THR A 418 -18.55 -13.49 -31.01
CA THR A 418 -18.67 -14.52 -29.99
C THR A 418 -19.95 -14.36 -29.18
N ILE A 419 -20.37 -13.13 -28.89
CA ILE A 419 -21.68 -12.89 -28.27
C ILE A 419 -22.80 -13.50 -29.13
N CYS A 420 -22.69 -13.37 -30.46
CA CYS A 420 -23.62 -13.99 -31.40
C CYS A 420 -23.54 -15.54 -31.47
N GLU A 421 -22.45 -16.13 -30.96
CA GLU A 421 -22.21 -17.58 -30.93
C GLU A 421 -22.45 -18.20 -29.55
N SER A 422 -22.62 -17.37 -28.53
CA SER A 422 -22.96 -17.77 -27.17
C SER A 422 -24.13 -18.74 -27.18
N ARG A 423 -23.98 -19.83 -26.41
CA ARG A 423 -24.99 -20.87 -26.25
C ARG A 423 -25.69 -20.82 -24.90
N ASP A 424 -25.51 -19.73 -24.13
CA ASP A 424 -26.10 -19.61 -22.80
C ASP A 424 -26.81 -18.26 -22.56
N TRP A 425 -28.02 -18.39 -22.03
CA TRP A 425 -28.91 -17.50 -21.24
C TRP A 425 -28.82 -15.96 -21.42
N PRO A 426 -29.95 -15.24 -21.61
CA PRO A 426 -31.33 -15.69 -21.48
C PRO A 426 -31.99 -16.18 -22.77
N VAL A 427 -31.28 -16.19 -23.92
CA VAL A 427 -31.89 -16.56 -25.21
C VAL A 427 -30.98 -17.51 -25.99
N ASP A 428 -31.40 -18.76 -26.13
CA ASP A 428 -30.81 -19.65 -27.16
C ASP A 428 -31.25 -19.14 -28.53
N HIS A 429 -30.31 -18.50 -29.24
CA HIS A 429 -30.61 -17.94 -30.55
C HIS A 429 -30.79 -19.05 -31.59
N THR A 430 -31.85 -18.97 -32.37
CA THR A 430 -32.02 -19.76 -33.59
C THR A 430 -30.88 -19.47 -34.57
N ALA A 431 -30.68 -20.34 -35.56
CA ALA A 431 -29.68 -20.10 -36.61
C ALA A 431 -29.90 -18.78 -37.36
N VAL A 432 -31.16 -18.32 -37.48
CA VAL A 432 -31.52 -17.05 -38.10
C VAL A 432 -31.14 -15.87 -37.21
N GLU A 433 -31.43 -15.93 -35.91
CA GLU A 433 -31.05 -14.88 -34.96
C GLU A 433 -29.53 -14.73 -34.85
N ARG A 434 -28.77 -15.83 -34.85
CA ARG A 434 -27.30 -15.76 -34.91
C ARG A 434 -26.80 -15.08 -36.18
N ALA A 435 -27.42 -15.36 -37.33
CA ALA A 435 -27.06 -14.69 -38.59
C ALA A 435 -27.40 -13.19 -38.58
N LEU A 436 -28.53 -12.81 -37.98
CA LEU A 436 -28.92 -11.42 -37.79
C LEU A 436 -27.98 -10.70 -36.81
N CYS A 437 -27.60 -11.35 -35.71
CA CYS A 437 -26.63 -10.83 -34.76
C CYS A 437 -25.27 -10.57 -35.43
N ARG A 438 -24.73 -11.54 -36.18
CA ARG A 438 -23.46 -11.35 -36.91
C ARG A 438 -23.52 -10.20 -37.91
N ARG A 439 -24.67 -10.00 -38.57
CA ARG A 439 -24.87 -8.85 -39.46
C ARG A 439 -24.87 -7.53 -38.69
N ALA A 440 -25.55 -7.48 -37.54
CA ALA A 440 -25.54 -6.32 -36.64
C ALA A 440 -24.12 -6.03 -36.13
N ALA A 441 -23.41 -7.05 -35.63
CA ALA A 441 -22.01 -6.99 -35.22
C ALA A 441 -21.08 -6.46 -36.32
N GLY A 442 -21.24 -6.95 -37.56
CA GLY A 442 -20.45 -6.48 -38.69
C GLY A 442 -20.68 -5.00 -39.03
N LEU A 443 -21.94 -4.56 -39.07
CA LEU A 443 -22.29 -3.15 -39.28
C LEU A 443 -21.77 -2.27 -38.13
N TYR A 444 -21.82 -2.81 -36.92
CA TYR A 444 -21.31 -2.13 -35.75
C TYR A 444 -19.80 -1.90 -35.86
N TYR A 445 -19.05 -2.99 -36.04
CA TYR A 445 -17.60 -2.93 -36.17
C TYR A 445 -17.14 -1.91 -37.22
N GLN A 446 -17.79 -1.87 -38.38
CA GLN A 446 -17.49 -0.88 -39.43
C GLN A 446 -17.77 0.57 -38.99
N SER A 447 -18.81 0.79 -38.20
CA SER A 447 -19.15 2.12 -37.68
C SER A 447 -18.10 2.62 -36.68
N VAL A 448 -17.62 1.74 -35.80
CA VAL A 448 -16.56 2.06 -34.82
C VAL A 448 -15.22 2.31 -35.51
N LEU A 449 -14.86 1.48 -36.50
CA LEU A 449 -13.66 1.71 -37.32
C LEU A 449 -13.71 3.06 -38.04
N ALA A 450 -14.85 3.40 -38.66
CA ALA A 450 -15.03 4.67 -39.35
C ALA A 450 -14.92 5.88 -38.41
N ALA A 451 -15.47 5.78 -37.20
CA ALA A 451 -15.34 6.82 -36.17
C ALA A 451 -13.89 6.97 -35.68
N GLY A 452 -13.21 5.86 -35.40
CA GLY A 452 -11.79 5.87 -35.01
C GLY A 452 -10.86 6.42 -36.09
N LEU A 453 -11.19 6.22 -37.38
CA LEU A 453 -10.48 6.85 -38.51
C LEU A 453 -10.67 8.38 -38.56
N LEU A 454 -11.79 8.91 -38.04
CA LEU A 454 -12.02 10.35 -37.96
C LEU A 454 -11.24 11.01 -36.81
N GLU A 455 -10.94 10.30 -35.72
CA GLU A 455 -10.07 10.78 -34.63
C GLU A 455 -8.56 10.83 -34.98
N THR A 456 -8.19 10.17 -36.08
CA THR A 456 -6.80 10.11 -36.60
C THR A 456 -6.46 11.20 -37.61
N ARG A 457 -7.44 11.99 -38.05
CA ARG A 457 -7.23 13.20 -38.85
C ARG A 457 -7.26 14.43 -37.96
#